data_AF-A0A959RMD7-F1
#
_entry.id   AF-A0A959RMD7-F1
#
_cell.length_a   1.000
_cell.length_b   1.000
_cell.length_c   1.000
_cell.angle_alpha   90.00
_cell.angle_beta   90.00
_cell.angle_gamma   90.00
#
_symmetry.space_group_name_H-M   'P 1'
#
loop_
_entity.id
_entity.type
_entity.pdbx_description
1 polymer ?
#
loop_
_entity_poly.entity_id
_entity_poly.type
_entity_poly.pdbx_seq_one_letter_code
_entity_poly.pdbx_strand_id
1 'polypeptide(L)'
;MKKLSGLLVLGMLLVVTNLTLAGPKNTVNDNVEETLLVGLNSDNLGLKTSSAYFLGEYGTSKSVIPLMKVLKSGKTEEERISAAVALSKINSDVARFAIKQRAKFDESERVRKQCALCYQESSLTK
;
A
#
# COMPACT_ATOMS: atom_id res chain seq x y z
N MET A 1 -33.96 30.82 64.88
CA MET A 1 -33.16 29.94 65.76
C MET A 1 -32.91 28.62 65.02
N LYS A 2 -31.64 28.34 64.69
CA LYS A 2 -30.96 27.03 64.46
C LYS A 2 -31.88 25.86 64.04
N LYS A 3 -31.69 25.24 62.88
CA LYS A 3 -30.63 24.22 62.70
C LYS A 3 -29.95 24.27 61.31
N LEU A 4 -28.65 24.52 61.37
CA LEU A 4 -27.63 24.10 60.41
C LEU A 4 -27.11 22.75 60.92
N SER A 5 -27.21 21.65 60.17
CA SER A 5 -26.57 20.37 60.54
C SER A 5 -26.44 19.41 59.34
N GLY A 6 -25.20 18.99 59.07
CA GLY A 6 -24.80 17.89 58.18
C GLY A 6 -24.54 18.33 56.74
N LEU A 7 -23.41 18.93 56.39
CA LEU A 7 -22.07 18.33 56.22
C LEU A 7 -22.07 16.99 55.48
N LEU A 8 -21.61 17.05 54.23
CA LEU A 8 -20.83 16.06 53.46
C LEU A 8 -20.92 14.60 53.90
N VAL A 9 -21.48 13.73 53.04
CA VAL A 9 -20.85 12.45 52.70
C VAL A 9 -21.25 12.07 51.26
N LEU A 10 -20.24 11.85 50.41
CA LEU A 10 -20.18 10.97 49.22
C LEU A 10 -21.48 10.77 48.43
N GLY A 11 -21.55 11.10 47.15
CA GLY A 11 -20.69 10.44 46.16
C GLY A 11 -21.53 9.48 45.33
N MET A 12 -22.12 9.99 44.26
CA MET A 12 -22.63 9.21 43.12
C MET A 12 -22.98 10.24 42.03
N LEU A 13 -22.02 10.62 41.19
CA LEU A 13 -21.78 9.97 39.91
C LEU A 13 -23.00 10.04 38.99
N LEU A 14 -23.26 11.21 38.40
CA LEU A 14 -23.82 11.32 37.06
C LEU A 14 -23.17 12.53 36.37
N VAL A 15 -21.87 12.42 36.12
CA VAL A 15 -21.36 12.95 34.85
C VAL A 15 -22.10 12.13 33.82
N VAL A 16 -23.15 12.69 33.23
CA VAL A 16 -23.78 12.14 32.04
C VAL A 16 -22.68 12.06 30.99
N THR A 17 -22.05 10.90 30.95
CA THR A 17 -21.10 10.51 29.94
C THR A 17 -21.82 10.65 28.62
N ASN A 18 -21.24 11.41 27.70
CA ASN A 18 -21.60 11.33 26.29
C ASN A 18 -21.28 9.90 25.85
N LEU A 19 -22.22 8.99 26.04
CA LEU A 19 -22.16 7.63 25.55
C LEU A 19 -22.43 7.71 24.05
N THR A 20 -21.41 8.08 23.29
CA THR A 20 -21.41 7.80 21.86
C THR A 20 -21.34 6.30 21.71
N LEU A 21 -22.49 5.64 21.55
CA LEU A 21 -22.55 4.30 20.97
C LEU A 21 -22.10 4.41 19.51
N ALA A 22 -20.78 4.50 19.29
CA ALA A 22 -20.21 4.10 18.04
C ALA A 22 -20.34 2.58 17.98
N GLY A 23 -21.38 2.10 17.29
CA GLY A 23 -21.46 0.70 16.86
C GLY A 23 -20.19 0.30 16.11
N PRO A 24 -19.91 -1.01 15.92
CA PRO A 24 -18.71 -1.44 15.23
C PRO A 24 -18.72 -0.82 13.83
N LYS A 25 -17.87 0.19 13.63
CA LYS A 25 -17.54 0.67 12.30
C LYS A 25 -16.83 -0.49 11.64
N ASN A 26 -17.56 -1.28 10.85
CA ASN A 26 -16.95 -2.07 9.80
C ASN A 26 -16.37 -1.05 8.82
N THR A 27 -15.17 -0.57 9.13
CA THR A 27 -14.34 0.23 8.25
C THR A 27 -13.91 -0.69 7.11
N VAL A 28 -14.75 -0.81 6.09
CA VAL A 28 -14.24 -1.16 4.77
C VAL A 28 -13.25 -0.05 4.46
N ASN A 29 -11.97 -0.42 4.55
CA ASN A 29 -10.81 0.45 4.58
C ASN A 29 -10.93 1.57 3.52
N ASP A 30 -11.16 2.82 3.96
CA ASP A 30 -11.32 4.00 3.09
C ASP A 30 -10.02 4.38 2.34
N ASN A 31 -8.96 3.57 2.47
CA ASN A 31 -7.69 3.75 1.79
C ASN A 31 -7.39 2.58 0.84
N VAL A 32 -7.88 2.69 -0.41
CA VAL A 32 -7.64 1.71 -1.47
C VAL A 32 -6.14 1.46 -1.69
N GLU A 33 -5.32 2.52 -1.63
CA GLU A 33 -3.86 2.41 -1.75
C GLU A 33 -3.27 1.48 -0.67
N GLU A 34 -3.68 1.65 0.58
CA GLU A 34 -3.22 0.81 1.69
C GLU A 34 -3.68 -0.64 1.55
N THR A 35 -4.92 -0.84 1.12
CA THR A 35 -5.44 -2.19 0.83
C THR A 35 -4.62 -2.89 -0.26
N LEU A 36 -4.25 -2.17 -1.31
CA LEU A 36 -3.40 -2.72 -2.38
C LEU A 36 -1.97 -2.96 -1.91
N LEU A 37 -1.41 -2.11 -1.04
CA LEU A 37 -0.10 -2.34 -0.42
C LEU A 37 -0.10 -3.60 0.47
N VAL A 38 -1.19 -3.87 1.17
CA VAL A 38 -1.37 -5.14 1.89
C VAL A 38 -1.42 -6.30 0.90
N GLY A 39 -2.20 -6.18 -0.18
CA GLY A 39 -2.29 -7.20 -1.23
C GLY A 39 -0.96 -7.50 -1.92
N LEU A 40 -0.08 -6.51 -2.06
CA LEU A 40 1.27 -6.67 -2.61
C LEU A 40 2.16 -7.61 -1.77
N ASN A 41 1.84 -7.80 -0.49
CA ASN A 41 2.55 -8.71 0.41
C ASN A 41 1.86 -10.09 0.56
N SER A 42 0.78 -10.34 -0.17
CA SER A 42 0.05 -11.62 -0.15
C SER A 42 0.91 -12.79 -0.63
N ASP A 43 0.70 -13.98 -0.08
CA ASP A 43 1.26 -15.23 -0.64
C ASP A 43 0.49 -15.73 -1.86
N ASN A 44 -0.75 -15.29 -2.05
CA ASN A 44 -1.50 -15.55 -3.27
C ASN A 44 -0.94 -14.72 -4.43
N LEU A 45 -0.36 -15.41 -5.43
CA LEU A 45 0.25 -14.80 -6.61
C LEU A 45 -0.71 -13.87 -7.36
N GLY A 46 -1.94 -14.31 -7.60
CA GLY A 46 -2.94 -13.53 -8.33
C GLY A 46 -3.32 -12.24 -7.61
N LEU A 47 -3.49 -12.30 -6.30
CA LEU A 47 -3.75 -11.09 -5.49
C LEU A 47 -2.55 -10.14 -5.50
N LYS A 48 -1.33 -10.66 -5.39
CA LYS A 48 -0.11 -9.86 -5.41
C LYS A 48 0.07 -9.13 -6.75
N THR A 49 -0.02 -9.84 -7.87
CA THR A 49 0.16 -9.25 -9.20
C THR A 49 -0.97 -8.29 -9.57
N SER A 50 -2.21 -8.60 -9.19
CA SER A 50 -3.35 -7.68 -9.37
C SER A 50 -3.15 -6.41 -8.53
N SER A 51 -2.68 -6.55 -7.29
CA SER A 51 -2.39 -5.39 -6.44
C SER A 51 -1.27 -4.53 -7.01
N ALA A 52 -0.19 -5.15 -7.51
CA ALA A 52 0.88 -4.45 -8.19
C ALA A 52 0.37 -3.68 -9.42
N TYR A 53 -0.45 -4.32 -10.25
CA TYR A 53 -1.06 -3.69 -11.43
C TYR A 53 -1.84 -2.43 -11.05
N PHE A 54 -2.79 -2.54 -10.11
CA PHE A 54 -3.59 -1.38 -9.70
C PHE A 54 -2.75 -0.28 -9.06
N LEU A 55 -1.73 -0.62 -8.26
CA LEU A 55 -0.79 0.39 -7.74
C LEU A 55 -0.08 1.17 -8.87
N GLY A 56 0.22 0.50 -9.98
CA GLY A 56 0.72 1.14 -11.19
C GLY A 56 -0.29 2.08 -11.83
N GLU A 57 -1.55 1.65 -11.97
CA GLU A 57 -2.66 2.50 -12.50
C GLU A 57 -2.90 3.75 -11.65
N TYR A 58 -2.84 3.59 -10.32
CA TYR A 58 -3.02 4.72 -9.39
C TYR A 58 -1.85 5.71 -9.44
N GLY A 59 -0.66 5.28 -9.88
CA GLY A 59 0.45 6.18 -10.12
C GLY A 59 1.06 6.82 -8.87
N THR A 60 0.82 6.26 -7.67
CA THR A 60 1.23 6.93 -6.42
C THR A 60 2.73 6.80 -6.17
N SER A 61 3.33 7.83 -5.58
CA SER A 61 4.74 7.80 -5.18
C SER A 61 5.01 6.81 -4.05
N LYS A 62 4.02 6.53 -3.18
CA LYS A 62 4.19 5.61 -2.04
C LYS A 62 4.33 4.17 -2.49
N SER A 63 3.78 3.81 -3.66
CA SER A 63 3.88 2.46 -4.22
C SER A 63 5.25 2.14 -4.83
N VAL A 64 6.07 3.15 -5.14
CA VAL A 64 7.36 2.96 -5.84
C VAL A 64 8.29 2.04 -5.05
N ILE A 65 8.52 2.31 -3.77
CA ILE A 65 9.45 1.52 -2.94
C ILE A 65 8.94 0.08 -2.73
N PRO A 66 7.67 -0.16 -2.36
CA PRO A 66 7.09 -1.49 -2.29
C PRO A 66 7.21 -2.27 -3.61
N LEU A 67 6.88 -1.65 -4.75
CA LEU A 67 6.99 -2.30 -6.06
C LEU A 67 8.45 -2.60 -6.43
N MET A 68 9.39 -1.71 -6.11
CA MET A 68 10.83 -1.98 -6.32
C MET A 68 11.31 -3.18 -5.51
N LYS A 69 10.78 -3.39 -4.30
CA LYS A 69 11.08 -4.59 -3.50
C LYS A 69 10.60 -5.85 -4.22
N VAL A 70 9.37 -5.85 -4.74
CA VAL A 70 8.84 -6.99 -5.53
C VAL A 70 9.66 -7.21 -6.80
N LEU A 71 10.04 -6.14 -7.52
CA LEU A 71 10.90 -6.23 -8.69
C LEU A 71 12.27 -6.86 -8.37
N LYS A 72 12.83 -6.56 -7.20
CA LYS A 72 14.15 -7.04 -6.78
C LYS A 72 14.15 -8.48 -6.29
N SER A 73 13.14 -8.87 -5.50
CA SER A 73 13.14 -10.12 -4.73
C SER A 73 11.83 -10.91 -4.83
N GLY A 74 11.02 -10.67 -5.86
CA GLY A 74 9.85 -11.50 -6.18
C GLY A 74 10.28 -12.94 -6.50
N LYS A 75 9.56 -13.90 -5.94
CA LYS A 75 9.88 -15.34 -6.01
C LYS A 75 9.70 -15.89 -7.41
N THR A 76 8.69 -15.42 -8.13
CA THR A 76 8.40 -15.85 -9.51
C THR A 76 8.69 -14.74 -10.51
N GLU A 77 8.88 -15.12 -11.77
CA GLU A 77 9.03 -14.16 -12.86
C GLU A 77 7.81 -13.26 -12.99
N GLU A 78 6.60 -13.80 -12.78
CA GLU A 78 5.33 -13.07 -12.85
C GLU A 78 5.27 -11.95 -11.81
N GLU A 79 5.72 -12.20 -10.57
CA GLU A 79 5.79 -11.17 -9.53
C GLU A 79 6.70 -10.02 -9.97
N ARG A 80 7.90 -10.34 -10.47
CA ARG A 80 8.90 -9.33 -10.88
C ARG A 80 8.44 -8.56 -12.12
N ILE A 81 7.87 -9.25 -13.11
CA ILE A 81 7.33 -8.65 -14.33
C ILE A 81 6.17 -7.71 -14.01
N SER A 82 5.23 -8.15 -13.18
CA SER A 82 4.09 -7.33 -12.76
C SER A 82 4.55 -6.05 -12.07
N ALA A 83 5.55 -6.14 -11.19
CA ALA A 83 6.15 -4.97 -10.57
C ALA A 83 6.86 -4.04 -11.57
N ALA A 84 7.56 -4.59 -12.58
CA ALA A 84 8.20 -3.80 -13.62
C ALA A 84 7.19 -3.00 -14.44
N VAL A 85 6.07 -3.63 -14.82
CA VAL A 85 4.96 -2.98 -15.54
C VAL A 85 4.31 -1.89 -14.69
N ALA A 86 4.06 -2.16 -13.40
CA ALA A 86 3.49 -1.15 -12.51
C ALA A 86 4.42 0.07 -12.35
N LEU A 87 5.72 -0.18 -12.19
CA LEU A 87 6.74 0.87 -12.08
C LEU A 87 6.88 1.68 -13.39
N SER A 88 6.70 1.08 -14.57
CA SER A 88 6.77 1.81 -15.84
C SER A 88 5.59 2.75 -16.00
N LYS A 89 4.42 2.38 -15.50
CA LYS A 89 3.23 3.25 -15.45
C LYS A 89 3.40 4.43 -14.51
N ILE A 90 4.02 4.23 -13.33
CA ILE A 90 4.34 5.32 -12.41
C ILE A 90 5.37 6.29 -12.99
N ASN A 91 6.31 5.79 -13.80
CA ASN A 91 7.26 6.57 -14.59
C ASN A 91 8.12 7.62 -13.83
N SER A 92 8.38 7.40 -12.53
CA SER A 92 9.34 8.23 -11.80
C SER A 92 10.79 7.88 -12.17
N ASP A 93 11.73 8.80 -12.00
CA ASP A 93 13.15 8.52 -12.26
C ASP A 93 13.68 7.34 -11.45
N VAL A 94 13.22 7.21 -10.21
CA VAL A 94 13.57 6.10 -9.32
C VAL A 94 13.02 4.77 -9.88
N ALA A 95 11.77 4.76 -10.32
CA ALA A 95 11.14 3.59 -10.94
C ALA A 95 11.87 3.18 -12.23
N ARG A 96 12.16 4.14 -13.11
CA ARG A 96 12.91 3.92 -14.36
C ARG A 96 14.30 3.37 -14.11
N PHE A 97 15.01 3.90 -13.11
CA PHE A 97 16.32 3.37 -12.71
C PHE A 97 16.21 1.91 -12.25
N ALA A 98 15.23 1.59 -11.40
CA ALA A 98 15.03 0.22 -10.90
C ALA A 98 14.76 -0.77 -12.04
N ILE A 99 13.87 -0.41 -12.99
CA ILE A 99 13.57 -1.23 -14.16
C ILE A 99 14.82 -1.41 -15.03
N LYS A 100 15.57 -0.34 -15.31
CA LYS A 100 16.80 -0.39 -16.10
C LYS A 100 17.84 -1.34 -15.49
N GLN A 101 18.00 -1.30 -14.16
CA GLN A 101 18.90 -2.21 -13.45
C GLN A 101 18.41 -3.66 -13.58
N ARG A 102 17.11 -3.90 -13.42
CA ARG A 102 16.54 -5.24 -13.55
C ARG A 102 16.67 -5.80 -14.97
N ALA A 103 16.48 -4.97 -15.99
CA ALA A 103 16.68 -5.34 -17.39
C ALA A 103 18.08 -5.89 -17.68
N LYS A 104 19.10 -5.43 -16.93
CA LYS A 104 20.49 -5.87 -17.11
C LYS A 104 20.86 -7.08 -16.27
N PHE A 105 20.36 -7.15 -15.05
CA PHE A 105 20.92 -8.02 -14.01
C PHE A 105 19.93 -9.01 -13.41
N ASP A 106 18.67 -9.08 -13.88
CA ASP A 106 17.80 -10.17 -13.46
C ASP A 106 18.38 -11.51 -13.92
N GLU A 107 18.24 -12.55 -13.10
CA GLU A 107 18.66 -13.91 -13.42
C GLU A 107 17.86 -14.48 -14.62
N SER A 108 16.58 -14.15 -14.71
CA SER A 108 15.68 -14.64 -15.76
C SER A 108 15.82 -13.79 -17.02
N GLU A 109 16.09 -14.45 -18.14
CA GLU A 109 16.08 -13.79 -19.45
C GLU A 109 14.73 -13.18 -19.79
N ARG A 110 13.62 -13.85 -19.42
CA ARG A 110 12.27 -13.36 -19.63
C ARG A 110 12.04 -12.06 -18.86
N VAL A 111 12.45 -12.00 -17.59
CA VAL A 111 12.33 -10.78 -16.77
C VAL A 111 13.22 -9.66 -17.33
N ARG A 112 14.46 -9.98 -17.75
CA ARG A 112 15.36 -9.00 -18.39
C ARG A 112 14.72 -8.36 -19.62
N LYS A 113 14.20 -9.18 -20.55
CA LYS A 113 13.52 -8.71 -21.77
C LYS A 113 12.31 -7.84 -21.46
N GLN A 114 11.47 -8.29 -20.53
CA GLN A 114 10.26 -7.54 -20.18
C GLN A 114 10.59 -6.20 -19.52
N CYS A 115 11.58 -6.16 -18.63
CA CYS A 115 12.05 -4.91 -18.04
C CYS A 115 12.65 -3.96 -19.10
N ALA A 116 13.35 -4.50 -20.10
CA ALA A 116 13.88 -3.69 -21.20
C ALA A 116 12.74 -3.03 -22.01
N LEU A 117 11.66 -3.77 -22.31
CA LEU A 117 10.46 -3.23 -22.95
C LEU A 117 9.80 -2.14 -22.09
N CYS A 118 9.57 -2.41 -20.81
CA CYS A 118 9.01 -1.45 -19.86
C CYS A 118 9.84 -0.14 -19.78
N TYR A 119 11.18 -0.25 -19.82
CA TYR A 119 12.08 0.91 -19.82
C TYR A 119 12.01 1.72 -21.13
N GLN A 120 11.83 1.05 -22.27
CA GLN A 120 11.65 1.71 -23.57
C GLN A 120 10.32 2.44 -23.61
N GLU A 121 9.22 1.77 -23.25
CA GLU A 121 7.86 2.35 -23.23
C GLU A 121 7.79 3.60 -22.34
N SER A 122 8.29 3.52 -21.12
CA SER A 122 8.33 4.66 -20.18
C SER A 122 9.19 5.84 -20.66
N SER A 123 10.13 5.60 -21.59
CA SER A 123 10.95 6.67 -22.18
C SER A 123 10.25 7.40 -23.33
N LEU A 124 9.16 6.84 -23.88
CA LEU A 124 8.38 7.42 -24.99
C LEU A 124 7.23 8.31 -24.51
N THR A 125 6.80 8.18 -23.25
CA THR A 125 5.65 8.90 -22.66
C THR A 125 6.02 10.26 -22.04
N LYS A 126 7.04 10.95 -22.58
CA LYS A 126 7.45 12.30 -22.16
C LYS A 126 6.64 13.39 -22.84
#